data_AF-A0A952LH42-F1
#
_entry.id   AF-A0A952LH42-F1
#
_cell.length_a   1.000
_cell.length_b   1.000
_cell.length_c   1.000
_cell.angle_alpha   90.00
_cell.angle_beta   90.00
_cell.angle_gamma   90.00
#
_symmetry.space_group_name_H-M   'P 1'
#
loop_
_entity.id
_entity.type
_entity.pdbx_description
1 polymer ?
#
loop_
_entity_poly.entity_id
_entity_poly.type
_entity_poly.pdbx_seq_one_letter_code
_entity_poly.pdbx_strand_id
1 'polypeptide(L)'
;MAYTLPRSVYNILEEALGSKEKAEKLAEAFEKIIEEIDKKAEKEIVEKKEILKIELKEELKNELVTRDLFEERFKVIDEKFKVIDEKFKRLELKLNILIILVLLALTLFNPAFLSIIEKLLKL
;
A
#
# COMPACT_ATOMS: atom_id res chain seq x y z
N MET A 1 32.99 -1.86 43.65
CA MET A 1 32.91 -1.29 42.30
C MET A 1 32.68 -2.45 41.34
N ALA A 2 31.59 -2.40 40.58
CA ALA A 2 31.31 -3.43 39.57
C ALA A 2 32.18 -3.10 38.35
N TYR A 3 33.38 -3.70 38.31
CA TYR A 3 34.28 -3.56 37.17
C TYR A 3 33.59 -4.10 35.92
N THR A 4 33.48 -3.27 34.88
CA THR A 4 32.91 -3.66 33.57
C THR A 4 33.95 -4.42 32.76
N LEU A 5 35.23 -4.15 33.05
CA LEU A 5 36.36 -4.80 32.41
C LEU A 5 36.53 -6.24 32.97
N PRO A 6 36.58 -7.28 32.12
CA PRO A 6 36.74 -8.65 32.59
C PRO A 6 38.04 -8.81 33.38
N ARG A 7 37.98 -9.57 34.48
CA ARG A 7 39.13 -9.83 35.36
C ARG A 7 40.35 -10.38 34.61
N SER A 8 40.13 -11.19 33.58
CA SER A 8 41.18 -11.70 32.71
C SER A 8 41.95 -10.59 31.98
N VAL A 9 41.23 -9.56 31.50
CA VAL A 9 41.83 -8.43 30.78
C VAL A 9 42.58 -7.51 31.75
N TYR A 10 42.05 -7.29 32.95
CA TYR A 10 42.76 -6.55 33.99
C TYR A 10 44.06 -7.23 34.41
N ASN A 11 44.05 -8.56 34.58
CA ASN A 11 45.26 -9.30 34.95
C ASN A 11 46.35 -9.17 33.88
N ILE A 12 45.99 -9.20 32.59
CA ILE A 12 46.93 -8.97 31.47
C ILE A 12 47.51 -7.55 31.54
N LEU A 13 46.69 -6.54 31.88
CA LEU A 13 47.16 -5.17 32.07
C LEU A 13 48.14 -5.05 33.23
N GLU A 14 47.85 -5.70 34.36
CA GLU A 14 48.72 -5.72 35.54
C GLU A 14 50.07 -6.39 35.22
N GLU A 15 50.04 -7.51 34.50
CA GLU A 15 51.23 -8.24 34.06
C GLU A 15 52.08 -7.42 33.07
N ALA A 16 51.44 -6.76 32.10
CA ALA A 16 52.13 -5.96 31.08
C ALA A 16 52.71 -4.66 31.63
N LEU A 17 52.04 -4.03 32.59
CA LEU A 17 52.46 -2.73 33.16
C LEU A 17 53.38 -2.89 34.37
N GLY A 18 53.47 -4.11 34.93
CA GLY A 18 54.28 -4.44 36.11
C GLY A 18 53.90 -3.63 37.36
N SER A 19 52.75 -2.96 37.34
CA SER A 19 52.29 -2.05 38.37
C SER A 19 50.77 -2.04 38.39
N LYS A 20 50.23 -2.49 39.52
CA LYS A 20 48.79 -2.49 39.79
C LYS A 20 48.16 -1.10 39.66
N GLU A 21 48.86 -0.07 40.15
CA GLU A 21 48.38 1.32 40.08
C GLU A 21 48.26 1.83 38.63
N LYS A 22 49.23 1.48 37.77
CA LYS A 22 49.17 1.85 36.34
C LYS A 22 48.06 1.10 35.61
N ALA A 23 47.87 -0.18 35.93
CA ALA A 23 46.80 -1.00 35.36
C ALA A 23 45.42 -0.48 35.75
N GLU A 24 45.26 -0.03 36.99
CA GLU A 24 44.02 0.55 37.51
C GLU A 24 43.66 1.89 36.82
N LYS A 25 44.64 2.80 36.67
CA LYS A 25 44.44 4.06 35.93
C LYS A 25 44.08 3.83 34.46
N LEU A 26 44.70 2.83 33.82
CA LEU A 26 44.41 2.50 32.43
C LEU A 26 43.03 1.85 32.29
N ALA A 27 42.66 0.96 33.21
CA ALA A 27 41.35 0.33 33.25
C ALA A 27 40.24 1.37 33.44
N GLU A 28 40.40 2.33 34.35
CA GLU A 28 39.46 3.45 34.51
C GLU A 28 39.31 4.28 33.23
N ALA A 29 40.40 4.54 32.51
CA ALA A 29 40.34 5.27 31.25
C ALA A 29 39.58 4.48 30.17
N PHE A 30 39.79 3.17 30.08
CA PHE A 30 39.05 2.30 29.16
C PHE A 30 37.58 2.20 29.53
N GLU A 31 37.24 2.08 30.81
CA GLU A 31 35.84 2.04 31.26
C GLU A 31 35.11 3.33 30.89
N LYS A 32 35.72 4.50 31.08
CA LYS A 32 35.14 5.78 30.64
C LYS A 32 34.93 5.85 29.13
N ILE A 33 35.87 5.32 28.34
CA ILE A 33 35.73 5.28 26.88
C ILE A 33 34.58 4.36 26.47
N ILE A 34 34.46 3.18 27.09
CA ILE A 34 33.38 2.22 26.81
C ILE A 34 32.03 2.83 27.19
N GLU A 35 31.93 3.49 28.34
CA GLU A 35 30.70 4.13 28.79
C GLU A 35 30.25 5.25 27.83
N GLU A 36 31.18 6.05 27.31
CA GLU A 36 30.87 7.06 26.30
C GLU A 36 30.48 6.46 24.94
N ILE A 37 31.08 5.33 24.55
CA ILE A 37 30.69 4.58 23.34
C ILE A 37 29.27 4.04 23.49
N ASP A 38 28.94 3.44 24.62
CA ASP A 38 27.62 2.87 24.90
C ASP A 38 26.55 3.96 24.92
N LYS A 39 26.81 5.09 25.61
CA LYS A 39 25.91 6.26 25.60
C LYS A 39 25.65 6.78 24.20
N LYS A 40 26.70 6.87 23.37
CA LYS A 40 26.56 7.32 21.98
C LYS A 40 25.76 6.32 21.15
N ALA A 41 26.04 5.03 21.28
CA ALA A 41 25.32 3.97 20.57
C ALA A 41 23.83 3.96 20.96
N GLU A 42 23.53 4.07 22.25
CA GLU A 42 22.16 4.12 22.77
C GLU A 42 21.41 5.34 22.24
N LYS A 43 22.07 6.52 22.23
CA LYS A 43 21.52 7.74 21.64
C LYS A 43 21.23 7.59 20.14
N GLU A 44 22.17 7.06 19.36
CA GLU A 44 21.98 6.83 17.93
C GLU A 44 20.85 5.82 17.64
N ILE A 45 20.71 4.79 18.47
CA ILE A 45 19.62 3.80 18.36
C ILE A 45 18.26 4.47 18.63
N VAL A 46 18.17 5.30 19.67
CA VAL A 46 16.93 6.02 20.01
C VAL A 46 16.55 7.00 18.89
N GLU A 47 17.51 7.76 18.37
CA GLU A 47 17.28 8.70 17.26
C GLU A 47 16.81 7.97 15.99
N LYS A 48 17.48 6.89 15.59
CA LYS A 48 17.07 6.07 14.43
C LYS A 48 15.68 5.47 14.60
N LYS A 49 15.33 5.04 15.82
CA LYS A 49 14.01 4.48 16.12
C LYS A 49 12.89 5.52 15.95
N GLU A 50 13.10 6.75 16.39
CA GLU A 50 12.13 7.83 16.20
C GLU A 50 11.99 8.22 14.72
N ILE A 51 13.10 8.29 13.98
CA ILE A 51 13.06 8.54 12.52
C ILE A 51 12.23 7.47 11.80
N LEU A 52 12.53 6.18 12.04
CA LEU A 52 11.79 5.07 11.43
C LEU A 52 10.31 5.09 11.78
N LYS A 53 9.96 5.44 13.02
CA LYS A 53 8.57 5.57 13.45
C LYS A 53 7.83 6.67 12.69
N ILE A 54 8.50 7.80 12.42
CA ILE A 54 7.94 8.90 11.63
C ILE A 54 7.77 8.47 10.16
N GLU A 55 8.80 7.87 9.56
CA GLU A 55 8.76 7.38 8.19
C GLU A 55 7.63 6.37 7.98
N LEU A 56 7.52 5.36 8.86
CA LEU A 56 6.44 4.38 8.80
C LEU A 56 5.05 5.01 8.95
N LYS A 57 4.90 6.01 9.82
CA LYS A 57 3.63 6.70 10.00
C LYS A 57 3.23 7.47 8.74
N GLU A 58 4.17 8.14 8.09
CA GLU A 58 3.92 8.87 6.84
C GLU A 58 3.66 7.91 5.67
N GLU A 59 4.42 6.82 5.54
CA GLU A 59 4.16 5.77 4.53
C GLU A 59 2.76 5.17 4.69
N LEU A 60 2.39 4.76 5.90
CA LEU A 60 1.06 4.20 6.18
C LEU A 60 -0.05 5.23 5.91
N LYS A 61 0.15 6.49 6.27
CA LYS A 61 -0.81 7.57 5.98
C LYS A 61 -0.99 7.76 4.48
N ASN A 62 0.11 7.79 3.72
CA ASN A 62 0.06 7.96 2.26
C ASN A 62 -0.62 6.77 1.58
N GLU A 63 -0.34 5.54 2.03
CA GLU A 63 -0.98 4.33 1.51
C GLU A 63 -2.49 4.33 1.81
N LEU A 64 -2.90 4.66 3.04
CA LEU A 64 -4.31 4.76 3.43
C LEU A 64 -5.06 5.84 2.64
N VAL A 65 -4.48 7.05 2.52
CA VAL A 65 -5.05 8.14 1.70
C VAL A 65 -5.19 7.72 0.23
N THR A 66 -4.23 6.96 -0.29
CA THR A 66 -4.29 6.45 -1.66
C THR A 66 -5.41 5.41 -1.82
N ARG A 67 -5.65 4.55 -0.83
CA ARG A 67 -6.77 3.60 -0.84
C ARG A 67 -8.13 4.29 -0.81
N ASP A 68 -8.31 5.29 0.05
CA ASP A 68 -9.56 6.05 0.11
C ASP A 68 -9.85 6.78 -1.20
N LEU A 69 -8.83 7.43 -1.79
CA LEU A 69 -8.93 8.09 -3.09
C LEU A 69 -9.22 7.09 -4.23
N PHE A 70 -8.67 5.89 -4.13
CA PHE A 70 -8.92 4.81 -5.08
C PHE A 70 -10.38 4.31 -4.99
N GLU A 71 -10.89 4.09 -3.78
CA GLU A 71 -12.29 3.71 -3.55
C GLU A 71 -13.27 4.78 -4.04
N GLU A 72 -12.99 6.05 -3.80
CA GLU A 72 -13.81 7.16 -4.29
C GLU A 72 -13.85 7.20 -5.82
N ARG A 73 -12.68 7.07 -6.48
CA ARG A 73 -12.60 7.00 -7.94
C ARG A 73 -13.34 5.78 -8.49
N PHE A 74 -13.26 4.63 -7.82
CA PHE A 74 -14.00 3.44 -8.21
C PHE A 74 -15.52 3.62 -8.09
N LYS A 75 -16.01 4.24 -7.02
CA LYS A 75 -17.44 4.58 -6.89
C LYS A 75 -17.94 5.47 -8.03
N VAL A 76 -17.18 6.49 -8.40
CA VAL A 76 -17.52 7.37 -9.54
C VAL A 76 -17.54 6.59 -10.85
N ILE A 77 -16.61 5.65 -11.04
CA ILE A 77 -16.57 4.77 -12.21
C ILE A 77 -17.81 3.86 -12.24
N ASP A 78 -18.17 3.22 -11.13
CA ASP A 78 -19.36 2.36 -11.02
C ASP A 78 -20.65 3.14 -11.32
N GLU A 79 -20.78 4.36 -10.81
CA GLU A 79 -21.92 5.23 -11.12
C GLU A 79 -22.01 5.56 -12.62
N LYS A 80 -20.87 5.86 -13.26
CA LYS A 80 -20.82 6.08 -14.71
C LYS A 80 -21.24 4.84 -15.49
N PHE A 81 -20.81 3.65 -15.07
CA PHE A 81 -21.24 2.38 -15.69
C PHE A 81 -22.75 2.17 -15.57
N LYS A 82 -23.35 2.41 -14.40
CA LYS A 82 -24.81 2.33 -14.22
C LYS A 82 -25.57 3.25 -15.18
N VAL A 83 -25.11 4.50 -15.33
CA VAL A 83 -25.71 5.45 -16.27
C VAL A 83 -25.58 4.98 -17.72
N ILE A 84 -24.45 4.38 -18.09
CA ILE A 84 -24.23 3.80 -19.41
C ILE A 84 -25.20 2.63 -19.66
N ASP A 85 -25.34 1.72 -18.70
CA ASP A 85 -26.27 0.58 -18.82
C ASP A 85 -27.72 1.04 -19.01
N GLU A 86 -28.16 2.06 -18.27
CA GLU A 86 -29.49 2.64 -18.47
C GLU A 86 -29.66 3.30 -19.85
N LYS A 87 -28.61 3.91 -20.39
CA LYS A 87 -28.64 4.47 -21.74
C LYS A 87 -28.72 3.36 -22.79
N PHE A 88 -27.99 2.26 -22.60
CA PHE A 88 -28.07 1.09 -23.48
C PHE A 88 -29.45 0.44 -23.46
N LYS A 89 -30.04 0.23 -22.27
CA LYS A 89 -31.43 -0.28 -22.16
C LYS A 89 -32.43 0.61 -22.88
N ARG A 90 -32.30 1.94 -22.73
CA ARG A 90 -33.14 2.90 -23.47
C ARG A 90 -32.92 2.84 -24.97
N LEU A 91 -31.69 2.64 -25.42
CA LEU A 91 -31.36 2.50 -26.83
C LEU A 91 -31.95 1.20 -27.41
N GLU A 92 -31.81 0.09 -26.69
CA GLU A 92 -32.38 -1.21 -27.06
C GLU A 92 -33.91 -1.11 -27.23
N LEU A 93 -34.61 -0.46 -26.30
CA LEU A 93 -36.05 -0.21 -26.43
C LEU A 93 -36.39 0.63 -27.67
N LYS A 94 -35.63 1.71 -27.93
CA LYS A 94 -35.85 2.54 -29.13
C LYS A 94 -35.63 1.75 -30.42
N LEU A 95 -34.59 0.92 -30.48
CA LEU A 95 -34.31 0.07 -31.63
C LEU A 95 -35.41 -0.97 -31.84
N ASN A 96 -35.88 -1.62 -30.77
CA ASN A 96 -36.97 -2.58 -30.85
C ASN A 96 -38.26 -1.94 -31.39
N ILE A 97 -38.63 -0.75 -30.88
CA ILE A 97 -39.79 -0.01 -31.38
C ILE A 97 -39.62 0.36 -32.86
N LEU A 98 -38.43 0.85 -33.25
CA LEU A 98 -38.15 1.20 -34.63
C LEU A 98 -38.28 -0.01 -35.56
N ILE A 99 -37.74 -1.17 -35.18
CA ILE A 99 -37.85 -2.41 -35.94
C ILE A 99 -39.32 -2.78 -36.14
N ILE A 100 -40.14 -2.72 -35.08
CA ILE A 100 -41.58 -3.01 -35.16
C ILE A 100 -42.29 -2.05 -36.14
N LEU A 101 -42.01 -0.75 -36.06
CA LEU A 101 -42.60 0.25 -36.95
C LEU A 101 -42.21 0.01 -38.42
N VAL A 102 -40.95 -0.33 -38.67
CA VAL A 102 -40.46 -0.67 -40.02
C VAL A 102 -41.16 -1.93 -40.55
N LEU A 103 -41.29 -2.97 -39.72
CA LEU A 103 -42.00 -4.20 -40.11
C LEU A 103 -43.48 -3.93 -40.43
N LEU A 104 -44.15 -3.11 -39.62
CA LEU A 104 -45.54 -2.70 -39.86
C LEU A 104 -45.67 -1.90 -41.16
N ALA A 105 -44.79 -0.93 -41.41
CA ALA A 105 -44.79 -0.15 -42.64
C ALA A 105 -44.60 -1.06 -43.87
N LEU A 106 -43.58 -1.93 -43.85
CA LEU A 106 -43.33 -2.88 -44.95
C LEU A 106 -44.52 -3.82 -45.18
N THR A 107 -45.19 -4.24 -44.11
CA THR A 107 -46.40 -5.08 -44.18
C THR A 107 -47.58 -4.35 -44.81
N LEU A 108 -47.82 -3.08 -44.42
CA LEU A 108 -48.92 -2.27 -44.95
C LEU A 108 -48.72 -1.89 -46.43
N PHE A 109 -47.47 -1.61 -46.84
CA PHE A 109 -47.16 -1.15 -48.20
C PHE A 109 -46.81 -2.30 -49.16
N ASN A 110 -46.63 -3.54 -48.68
CA ASN A 110 -46.31 -4.68 -49.53
C ASN A 110 -46.91 -6.01 -49.01
N PRO A 111 -48.04 -6.50 -49.58
CA PRO A 111 -48.68 -7.74 -49.13
C PRO A 111 -47.83 -9.00 -49.38
N ALA A 112 -46.84 -8.97 -50.29
CA ALA A 112 -45.90 -10.09 -50.45
C ALA A 112 -44.98 -10.26 -49.23
N PHE A 113 -44.74 -9.19 -48.46
CA PHE A 113 -43.91 -9.23 -47.25
C PHE A 113 -44.55 -10.04 -46.12
N LEU A 114 -45.90 -10.08 -46.03
CA LEU A 114 -46.62 -10.94 -45.07
C LEU A 114 -46.25 -12.41 -45.22
N SER A 115 -46.23 -12.91 -46.46
CA SER A 115 -45.86 -14.29 -46.75
C SER A 115 -44.40 -14.64 -46.38
N ILE A 116 -43.52 -13.63 -46.35
CA ILE A 116 -42.13 -13.79 -45.92
C ILE A 116 -42.08 -13.89 -44.39
N ILE A 117 -42.86 -13.05 -43.68
CA ILE A 117 -42.98 -13.08 -42.22
C ILE A 117 -43.56 -14.41 -41.74
N GLU A 118 -44.63 -14.90 -42.37
CA GLU A 118 -45.27 -16.20 -42.04
C GLU A 118 -44.23 -17.34 -42.11
N LYS A 119 -43.47 -17.40 -43.21
CA LYS A 119 -42.37 -18.37 -43.38
C LYS A 119 -41.26 -18.23 -42.34
N LEU A 120 -40.92 -17.00 -41.95
CA LEU A 120 -39.86 -16.71 -40.96
C LEU A 120 -40.26 -17.10 -39.54
N LEU A 121 -41.53 -16.87 -39.17
CA LEU A 121 -42.08 -17.21 -37.86
C LEU A 121 -42.52 -18.68 -37.76
N LYS A 122 -42.38 -19.46 -38.85
CA LYS A 122 -42.90 -20.84 -38.98
C LYS A 122 -44.39 -20.93 -38.62
N LEU A 123 -45.14 -19.87 -38.96
CA LEU A 123 -46.60 -19.82 -38.88
C LEU A 123 -47.20 -20.27 -40.21
#